data_AF-A0A090W699-F1
#
_entry.id   AF-A0A090W699-F1
#
_cell.length_a   1.000
_cell.length_b   1.000
_cell.length_c   1.000
_cell.angle_alpha   90.00
_cell.angle_beta   90.00
_cell.angle_gamma   90.00
#
_symmetry.space_group_name_H-M   'P 1'
#
loop_
_entity.id
_entity.type
_entity.pdbx_description
1 polymer ?
#
loop_
_entity_poly.entity_id
_entity_poly.type
_entity_poly.pdbx_seq_one_letter_code
_entity_poly.pdbx_strand_id
1 'polypeptide(L)' 'MFKTVKTGRKVTYWYGGRSKRELFYIDHFKSLEKDFPNFKFYMALSEL' A
#
# COMPACT_ATOMS: atom_id res chain seq x y z
N MET A 1 -5.92 14.36 8.46
CA MET A 1 -4.66 14.31 9.24
C MET A 1 -3.82 13.12 8.77
N PHE A 2 -2.99 13.28 7.74
CA PHE A 2 -1.98 12.27 7.31
C PHE A 2 -0.86 12.93 6.47
N LYS A 3 -1.09 14.14 5.94
CA LYS A 3 -0.08 14.93 5.22
C LYS A 3 0.95 15.65 6.13
N THR A 4 0.81 15.64 7.46
CA THR A 4 1.51 16.62 8.32
C THR A 4 2.56 16.05 9.27
N VAL A 5 2.70 14.72 9.43
CA VAL A 5 3.73 14.16 10.32
C VAL A 5 4.63 13.22 9.53
N LYS A 6 5.81 13.71 9.12
CA LYS A 6 6.92 12.89 8.63
C LYS A 6 7.48 12.07 9.79
N THR A 7 6.73 11.09 10.28
CA THR A 7 7.30 10.12 11.22
C THR A 7 8.23 9.21 10.43
N GLY A 8 9.50 9.09 10.84
CA GLY A 8 10.41 8.05 10.34
C GLY A 8 10.02 6.62 10.75
N ARG A 9 8.79 6.44 11.27
CA ARG A 9 8.24 5.13 11.60
C ARG A 9 7.87 4.42 10.30
N LYS A 10 8.31 3.17 10.17
CA LYS A 10 7.89 2.29 9.07
C LYS A 10 6.39 2.06 9.17
N VAL A 11 5.69 2.39 8.10
CA VAL A 11 4.25 2.12 7.95
C VAL A 11 4.10 0.99 6.94
N THR A 12 3.40 -0.05 7.34
CA THR A 12 3.14 -1.21 6.49
C THR A 12 1.64 -1.34 6.28
N TYR A 13 1.21 -1.37 5.02
CA TYR A 13 -0.19 -1.52 4.66
C TYR A 13 -0.42 -2.87 3.98
N TRP A 14 -1.38 -3.64 4.50
CA TRP A 14 -1.74 -4.96 3.99
C TRP A 14 -3.10 -4.88 3.32
N TYR A 15 -3.14 -5.13 2.02
CA TYR A 15 -4.36 -5.13 1.24
C TYR A 15 -4.77 -6.56 0.92
N GLY A 16 -5.85 -7.02 1.57
CA GLY A 16 -6.46 -8.31 1.33
C GLY A 16 -7.58 -8.18 0.29
N GLY A 17 -7.44 -8.87 -0.85
CA GLY A 17 -8.46 -8.90 -1.90
C GLY A 17 -8.70 -10.33 -2.38
N ARG A 18 -9.93 -10.65 -2.77
CA ARG A 18 -10.28 -11.95 -3.37
C ARG A 18 -9.94 -12.05 -4.87
N SER A 19 -9.64 -10.94 -5.54
CA SER A 19 -9.38 -10.96 -6.98
C SER A 19 -8.51 -9.81 -7.48
N LYS A 20 -7.52 -10.14 -8.33
CA LYS A 20 -6.64 -9.20 -9.07
C LYS A 20 -7.40 -8.16 -9.91
N ARG A 21 -8.66 -8.43 -10.27
CA ARG A 21 -9.49 -7.55 -11.11
C ARG A 21 -10.14 -6.38 -10.38
N GLU A 22 -10.29 -6.43 -9.05
CA GLU A 22 -10.76 -5.27 -8.25
C GLU A 22 -9.62 -4.33 -7.84
N LEU A 23 -8.39 -4.72 -8.14
CA LEU A 23 -7.19 -4.03 -7.70
C LEU A 23 -6.79 -2.92 -8.68
N PHE A 24 -7.70 -1.96 -8.90
CA PHE A 24 -7.43 -0.77 -9.70
C PHE A 24 -6.43 0.19 -9.04
N TYR A 25 -6.25 0.09 -7.72
CA TYR A 25 -5.42 1.02 -6.94
C TYR A 25 -3.96 0.58 -6.76
N ILE A 26 -3.53 -0.58 -7.29
CA ILE A 26 -2.13 -1.07 -7.12
C ILE A 26 -1.13 -0.04 -7.62
N ASP A 27 -1.39 0.52 -8.80
CA ASP A 27 -0.46 1.45 -9.43
C ASP A 27 -0.30 2.73 -8.60
N HIS A 28 -1.40 3.15 -7.96
CA HIS A 28 -1.43 4.29 -7.05
C HIS A 28 -0.63 4.00 -5.76
N PHE A 29 -0.78 2.80 -5.19
CA PHE A 29 0.01 2.37 -4.03
C PHE A 29 1.49 2.19 -4.36
N LYS A 30 1.83 1.71 -5.57
CA LYS A 30 3.22 1.61 -6.04
C LYS A 30 3.87 2.98 -6.22
N SER A 31 3.13 3.96 -6.73
CA SER A 31 3.61 5.34 -6.83
C SER A 31 3.85 5.94 -5.44
N LEU A 32 2.98 5.64 -4.48
CA LEU A 32 3.18 6.01 -3.07
C LEU A 32 4.42 5.35 -2.43
N GLU A 33 4.69 4.07 -2.69
CA GLU A 33 5.95 3.43 -2.23
C GLU A 33 7.20 4.10 -2.81
N LYS A 34 7.11 4.64 -4.04
CA LYS A 34 8.23 5.35 -4.68
C LYS A 34 8.51 6.70 -4.04
N ASP A 35 7.46 7.45 -3.71
CA ASP A 35 7.57 8.75 -3.04
C ASP A 35 7.90 8.63 -1.54
N PHE A 36 7.52 7.52 -0.90
CA PHE A 36 7.65 7.30 0.54
C PHE A 36 8.42 6.01 0.84
N PRO A 37 9.77 6.05 0.99
CA PRO A 37 10.56 4.85 1.33
C PRO A 37 10.28 4.28 2.73
N ASN A 38 9.55 5.03 3.57
CA ASN A 38 9.04 4.59 4.87
C ASN A 38 7.67 3.89 4.78
N PHE A 39 7.08 3.79 3.59
CA PHE A 39 5.83 3.09 3.32
C PHE A 39 6.11 1.79 2.58
N LYS A 40 5.47 0.71 3.03
CA LYS A 40 5.55 -0.62 2.41
C LYS A 40 4.15 -1.14 2.16
N PHE A 41 3.87 -1.55 0.92
CA PHE A 41 2.58 -2.12 0.53
C PHE A 41 2.72 -3.62 0.31
N TYR A 42 1.89 -4.41 0.99
CA TYR A 42 1.82 -5.86 0.80
C TYR A 42 0.41 -6.25 0.38
N MET A 43 0.33 -7.01 -0.72
CA MET A 43 -0.93 -7.55 -1.22
C MET A 43 -1.04 -9.01 -0.82
N ALA A 44 -2.05 -9.35 -0.03
CA ALA A 44 -2.41 -10.71 0.29
C ALA A 44 -3.64 -11.10 -0.56
N LEU A 45 -3.38 -11.67 -1.73
CA LEU A 45 -4.42 -12.29 -2.55
C LEU A 45 -4.65 -13.70 -2.01
N SER A 46 -5.80 -13.91 -1.38
CA SER A 46 -6.25 -15.27 -1.05
C SER A 46 -6.86 -15.85 -2.33
N GLU A 47 -6.02 -16.40 -3.20
CA GLU A 47 -6.48 -17.27 -4.29
C GLU A 47 -7.07 -18.52 -3.63
N LEU A 48 -8.39 -18.68 -3.74
CA LEU A 48 -9.15 -19.87 -3.37
C LEU A 48 -9.84 -20.37 -4.63
#